data_AF-A0A434UYS7-F1
#
_entry.id   AF-A0A434UYS7-F1
#
_cell.length_a   1.000
_cell.length_b   1.000
_cell.length_c   1.000
_cell.angle_alpha   90.00
_cell.angle_beta   90.00
_cell.angle_gamma   90.00
#
_symmetry.space_group_name_H-M   'P 1'
#
loop_
_entity.id
_entity.type
_entity.pdbx_description
1 polymer ?
#
loop_
_entity_poly.entity_id
_entity_poly.type
_entity_poly.pdbx_seq_one_letter_code
_entity_poly.pdbx_strand_id
1 'polypeptide(L)' 'IVADGVNALRSPERAIVVITHYQRLLEHIVPDSVHVLYKGQVIKSGDKSLALDLETNGYAGVIGEAA' A
#
# COMPACT_ATOMS: atom_id res chain seq x y z
N ILE A 1 -18.32 -2.30 -1.60
CA ILE A 1 -18.74 -2.79 -0.26
C ILE A 1 -17.63 -2.64 0.78
N VAL A 2 -16.50 -3.36 0.70
CA VAL A 2 -15.42 -3.26 1.71
C VAL A 2 -14.75 -1.88 1.70
N ALA A 3 -14.35 -1.40 0.51
CA ALA A 3 -13.72 -0.09 0.38
C ALA A 3 -14.61 1.07 0.87
N ASP A 4 -15.91 1.01 0.57
CA ASP A 4 -16.88 2.02 1.02
C ASP A 4 -16.98 2.06 2.55
N GLY A 5 -16.96 0.90 3.21
CA GLY A 5 -16.93 0.81 4.67
C GLY A 5 -15.64 1.41 5.27
N VAL A 6 -14.48 1.11 4.67
CA VAL A 6 -13.21 1.70 5.10
C VAL A 6 -13.22 3.22 4.95
N ASN A 7 -13.70 3.72 3.80
CA ASN A 7 -13.76 5.15 3.52
C ASN A 7 -14.76 5.88 4.44
N ALA A 8 -15.90 5.27 4.76
CA ALA A 8 -16.88 5.82 5.70
C ALA A 8 -16.33 5.93 7.14
N LEU A 9 -15.31 5.13 7.48
CA LEU A 9 -14.68 5.15 8.81
C LEU A 9 -13.49 6.10 8.91
N ARG A 10 -13.05 6.75 7.83
CA ARG A 10 -11.96 7.74 7.86
C ARG A 10 -12.33 8.93 8.74
N SER A 11 -11.46 9.25 9.69
CA SER A 11 -11.50 10.53 10.42
C SER A 11 -10.10 10.86 10.97
N PRO A 12 -9.84 12.12 11.37
CA PRO A 12 -8.56 12.52 11.96
C PRO A 12 -8.18 11.76 13.23
N GLU A 13 -9.15 11.19 13.95
CA GLU A 13 -8.95 10.45 15.19
C GLU A 13 -8.69 8.94 14.98
N ARG A 14 -8.64 8.47 13.73
CA ARG A 14 -8.49 7.04 13.41
C ARG A 14 -7.41 6.79 12.36
N ALA A 15 -6.51 5.86 12.68
CA ALA A 15 -5.56 5.30 11.72
C ALA A 15 -6.10 3.97 11.16
N ILE A 16 -5.89 3.75 9.86
CA ILE A 16 -6.29 2.52 9.17
C ILE A 16 -5.04 1.94 8.52
N VAL A 17 -4.71 0.69 8.87
CA VAL A 17 -3.65 -0.07 8.22
C VAL A 17 -4.30 -1.14 7.35
N VAL A 18 -4.10 -1.02 6.04
CA VAL A 18 -4.61 -1.99 5.06
C VAL A 18 -3.45 -2.87 4.62
N ILE A 19 -3.54 -4.17 4.91
CA ILE A 19 -2.55 -5.15 4.45
C ILE A 19 -3.13 -5.83 3.21
N THR A 20 -2.47 -5.65 2.06
CA THR A 20 -2.89 -6.25 0.79
C THR A 20 -1.69 -6.67 -0.04
N HIS A 21 -1.85 -7.75 -0.79
CA HIS A 21 -0.93 -8.16 -1.87
C HIS A 21 -1.50 -7.81 -3.25
N TYR A 22 -2.77 -7.39 -3.33
CA TYR A 22 -3.43 -6.96 -4.55
C TYR A 22 -3.64 -5.46 -4.57
N GLN A 23 -3.23 -4.81 -5.65
CA GLN A 23 -3.22 -3.36 -5.75
C GLN A 23 -4.53 -2.75 -6.21
N ARG A 24 -5.45 -3.55 -6.77
CA ARG A 24 -6.81 -3.11 -7.15
C ARG A 24 -7.57 -2.46 -5.99
N LEU A 25 -7.24 -2.82 -4.75
CA LEU A 25 -7.85 -2.20 -3.57
C LEU A 25 -7.45 -0.72 -3.41
N LEU A 26 -6.26 -0.35 -3.89
CA LEU A 26 -5.70 1.00 -3.79
C LEU A 26 -6.36 1.98 -4.77
N GLU A 27 -7.03 1.50 -5.82
CA GLU A 27 -7.91 2.30 -6.68
C GLU A 27 -9.15 2.81 -5.92
N HIS A 28 -9.59 2.07 -4.89
CA HIS A 28 -10.79 2.37 -4.12
C HIS A 28 -10.50 2.97 -2.73
N ILE A 29 -9.33 2.68 -2.17
CA ILE A 29 -8.85 3.23 -0.90
C ILE A 29 -7.50 3.89 -1.18
N VAL A 30 -7.50 5.21 -1.34
CA VAL A 30 -6.27 5.97 -1.62
C VAL A 30 -5.44 6.09 -0.33
N PRO A 31 -4.29 5.41 -0.21
CA PRO A 31 -3.50 5.46 1.01
C PRO A 31 -2.75 6.79 1.13
N ASP A 32 -2.52 7.23 2.36
CA ASP A 32 -1.63 8.37 2.64
C ASP A 32 -0.15 7.95 2.55
N SER A 33 0.15 6.70 2.92
CA SER A 33 1.48 6.09 2.83
C SER A 33 1.38 4.62 2.42
N VAL A 34 2.39 4.15 1.70
CA VAL A 34 2.54 2.78 1.22
C VAL A 34 3.87 2.22 1.75
N HIS A 35 3.81 1.01 2.30
CA HIS A 35 4.98 0.31 2.84
C HIS A 35 5.09 -1.08 2.22
N VAL A 36 6.27 -1.43 1.70
CA VAL A 36 6.57 -2.76 1.15
C VAL A 36 7.27 -3.58 2.22
N LEU A 37 6.61 -4.66 2.63
CA LEU A 37 7.14 -5.60 3.61
C LEU A 37 7.78 -6.81 2.90
N TYR A 38 9.03 -7.11 3.22
CA TYR A 38 9.75 -8.27 2.71
C TYR A 38 10.64 -8.86 3.82
N LYS A 39 10.62 -10.20 3.96
CA LYS A 39 11.38 -10.92 5.01
C LYS A 39 11.21 -10.34 6.42
N GLY A 40 9.99 -9.90 6.76
CA GLY A 40 9.67 -9.35 8.08
C GLY A 40 10.15 -7.91 8.32
N GLN A 41 10.66 -7.23 7.30
CA GLN A 41 11.13 -5.85 7.39
C GLN A 41 10.45 -4.96 6.34
N VAL A 42 10.23 -3.70 6.68
CA VAL A 42 9.77 -2.70 5.71
C VAL A 42 10.99 -2.28 4.89
N ILE A 43 11.03 -2.68 3.62
CA ILE A 43 12.17 -2.45 2.74
C ILE A 43 12.04 -1.19 1.90
N LYS A 44 10.81 -0.70 1.69
CA LYS A 44 10.54 0.54 0.96
C LYS A 44 9.27 1.20 1.50
N SER A 45 9.29 2.52 1.56
CA SER A 45 8.14 3.34 1.95
C SER A 45 7.98 4.48 0.96
N GLY A 46 6.75 4.89 0.70
CA GLY A 46 6.45 5.99 -0.21
C GLY A 46 5.01 6.44 -0.08
N ASP A 47 4.60 7.33 -0.97
CA ASP A 47 3.20 7.71 -1.12
C ASP A 47 2.48 6.74 -2.08
N LYS A 48 1.28 7.11 -2.52
CA LYS A 48 0.51 6.33 -3.51
C LYS A 48 1.25 6.06 -4.82
N SER A 49 2.25 6.85 -5.20
CA SER A 49 3.03 6.62 -6.44
C SER A 49 3.83 5.32 -6.36
N LEU A 50 4.27 4.92 -5.17
CA LEU A 50 4.93 3.64 -4.95
C LEU A 50 4.01 2.46 -5.28
N ALA A 51 2.71 2.58 -4.97
CA ALA A 51 1.75 1.55 -5.35
C ALA A 51 1.62 1.42 -6.86
N LEU A 52 1.51 2.54 -7.59
CA LEU A 52 1.39 2.56 -9.06
C LEU A 52 2.65 2.01 -9.75
N ASP A 53 3.82 2.33 -9.21
CA ASP A 53 5.11 1.80 -9.69
C ASP A 53 5.16 0.27 -9.53
N LEU A 54 4.80 -0.23 -8.35
CA LEU A 54 4.73 -1.67 -8.08
C LEU A 54 3.68 -2.39 -8.95
N GLU A 55 2.64 -1.69 -9.42
CA GLU A 55 1.65 -2.25 -10.36
C GLU A 55 2.27 -2.52 -11.71
N THR A 56 2.99 -1.51 -12.19
CA THR A 56 3.54 -1.48 -13.53
C THR A 56 4.76 -2.39 -13.64
N ASN A 57 5.64 -2.34 -12.63
CA ASN A 57 6.97 -2.94 -12.65
C ASN A 57 7.08 -4.20 -11.78
N GLY A 58 6.05 -4.51 -10.99
CA GLY A 58 6.08 -5.59 -10.01
C GLY A 58 7.02 -5.32 -8.83
N TYR A 59 7.17 -6.31 -7.96
CA TYR A 59 7.96 -6.18 -6.73
C TYR A 59 9.46 -6.48 -6.90
N ALA A 60 9.87 -7.03 -8.05
CA ALA A 60 11.23 -7.53 -8.25
C ALA A 60 12.30 -6.44 -8.12
N GLY A 61 12.04 -5.24 -8.65
CA GLY A 61 12.97 -4.10 -8.53
C GLY A 61 13.18 -3.70 -7.07
N VAL A 62 12.10 -3.57 -6.31
CA VAL A 62 12.14 -3.18 -4.89
C VAL A 62 12.81 -4.24 -4.02
N ILE A 63 12.58 -5.52 -4.31
CA ILE A 63 13.24 -6.63 -3.60
C ILE A 63 14.73 -6.71 -3.96
N GLY A 64 15.09 -6.48 -5.22
CA GLY A 64 16.48 -6.49 -5.69
C GLY A 64 17.33 -5.37 -5.10
N GLU A 65 16.76 -4.16 -4.91
CA GLU A 65 17.43 -3.04 -4.23
C GLU A 65 17.74 -3.34 -2.74
N ALA A 66 16.95 -4.22 -2.11
CA ALA A 66 17.04 -4.51 -0.68
C ALA A 66 17.85 -5.79 -0.34
N ALA A 67 18.27 -6.55 -1.35
CA ALA A 67 19.01 -7.81 -1.20
C ALA A 67 20.52 -7.59 -1.21
#